data_AF-A0A914RF64-F1
#
_entry.id   AF-A0A914RF64-F1
#
_cell.length_a   1.000
_cell.length_b   1.000
_cell.length_c   1.000
_cell.angle_alpha   90.00
_cell.angle_beta   90.00
_cell.angle_gamma   90.00
#
_symmetry.space_group_name_H-M   'P 1'
#
loop_
_entity.id
_entity.type
_entity.pdbx_description
1 polymer ?
#
loop_
_entity_poly.entity_id
_entity_poly.type
_entity_poly.pdbx_seq_one_letter_code
_entity_poly.pdbx_strand_id
1 'polypeptide(L)'
;MTPQSSAPLNGKIAVQVDSLSFPKQKPCGSTFLEIRYMSDISTTGARFCGTKAKKIVSGTNKVIILYRGSHSTSFSIRYRYGQFIRNNM
;
A
#
# COMPACT_ATOMS: atom_id res chain seq x y z
N MET A 1 -22.02 -30.97 -2.33
CA MET A 1 -21.98 -29.52 -2.61
C MET A 1 -20.94 -28.90 -1.70
N THR A 2 -19.81 -28.42 -2.23
CA THR A 2 -18.78 -27.73 -1.45
C THR A 2 -19.05 -26.22 -1.47
N PRO A 3 -19.13 -25.54 -0.32
CA PRO A 3 -19.31 -24.09 -0.29
C PRO A 3 -18.00 -23.42 -0.72
N GLN A 4 -17.99 -22.83 -1.90
CA GLN A 4 -16.86 -22.06 -2.41
C GLN A 4 -16.98 -20.61 -1.89
N SER A 5 -16.16 -20.24 -0.91
CA SER A 5 -15.99 -18.84 -0.52
C SER A 5 -15.17 -18.10 -1.58
N SER A 6 -15.84 -17.57 -2.60
CA SER A 6 -15.21 -16.59 -3.49
C SER A 6 -15.29 -15.21 -2.84
N ALA A 7 -14.14 -14.66 -2.45
CA ALA A 7 -14.03 -13.22 -2.24
C ALA A 7 -14.41 -12.53 -3.58
N PRO A 8 -15.27 -11.49 -3.60
CA PRO A 8 -15.72 -10.88 -4.85
C PRO A 8 -14.54 -10.38 -5.68
N LEU A 9 -14.56 -10.62 -7.00
CA LEU A 9 -13.51 -10.27 -7.97
C LEU A 9 -13.11 -8.78 -8.02
N ASN A 10 -13.67 -7.92 -7.18
CA ASN A 10 -13.50 -6.47 -7.14
C ASN A 10 -13.07 -5.94 -5.76
N GLY A 11 -12.48 -6.78 -4.90
CA GLY A 11 -11.98 -6.35 -3.60
C GLY A 11 -10.86 -5.31 -3.71
N LYS A 12 -10.85 -4.32 -2.81
CA LYS A 12 -9.76 -3.34 -2.68
C LYS A 12 -9.01 -3.54 -1.38
N ILE A 13 -7.73 -3.21 -1.36
CA ILE A 13 -6.88 -3.23 -0.18
C ILE A 13 -6.65 -1.79 0.26
N ALA A 14 -6.97 -1.51 1.51
CA ALA A 14 -6.57 -0.27 2.17
C ALA A 14 -5.28 -0.51 2.94
N VAL A 15 -4.21 0.20 2.57
CA VAL A 15 -2.93 0.21 3.27
C VAL A 15 -2.81 1.50 4.07
N GLN A 16 -2.51 1.38 5.35
CA GLN A 16 -2.19 2.46 6.25
C GLN A 16 -0.70 2.37 6.59
N VAL A 17 0.05 3.43 6.31
CA VAL A 17 1.42 3.59 6.82
C VAL A 17 1.34 4.26 8.18
N ASP A 18 1.74 3.55 9.23
CA ASP A 18 1.66 4.04 10.61
C ASP A 18 2.93 4.77 11.02
N SER A 19 4.10 4.23 10.63
CA SER A 19 5.38 4.89 10.82
C SER A 19 6.25 4.78 9.57
N LEU A 20 7.03 5.83 9.35
CA LEU A 20 7.99 5.94 8.27
C LEU A 20 9.23 6.64 8.82
N SER A 21 10.38 5.97 8.78
CA SER A 21 11.66 6.53 9.16
C SER A 21 12.61 6.39 7.97
N PHE A 22 12.66 7.45 7.15
CA PHE A 22 13.54 7.53 6.00
C PHE A 22 14.13 8.94 5.93
N PRO A 23 15.39 9.11 5.50
CA PRO A 23 15.92 10.41 5.14
C PRO A 23 14.98 11.18 4.22
N LYS A 24 14.73 12.44 4.54
CA LYS A 24 13.85 13.29 3.74
C LYS A 24 14.59 13.76 2.49
N GLN A 25 14.10 13.37 1.32
CA GLN A 25 14.69 13.74 0.02
C GLN A 25 13.57 14.07 -0.99
N LYS A 26 13.85 14.95 -1.96
CA LYS A 26 12.95 15.22 -3.08
C LYS A 26 13.75 15.20 -4.40
N PRO A 27 13.45 14.29 -5.35
CA PRO A 27 12.53 13.14 -5.23
C PRO A 27 13.06 12.09 -4.23
N CYS A 28 12.20 11.22 -3.72
CA CYS A 28 12.58 10.08 -2.86
C CYS A 28 13.29 9.00 -3.71
N GLY A 29 14.60 9.14 -3.96
CA GLY A 29 15.36 8.30 -4.89
C GLY A 29 16.31 7.30 -4.22
N SER A 30 16.93 7.69 -3.11
CA SER A 30 17.98 6.90 -2.47
C SER A 30 17.43 5.77 -1.59
N THR A 31 16.59 6.12 -0.61
CA THR A 31 15.85 5.17 0.24
C THR A 31 14.38 5.54 0.24
N PHE A 32 13.51 4.54 0.17
CA PHE A 32 12.08 4.75 0.07
C PHE A 32 11.27 3.49 0.40
N LEU A 33 10.01 3.73 0.76
CA LEU A 33 8.92 2.78 0.66
C LEU A 33 8.15 3.09 -0.62
N GLU A 34 8.08 2.15 -1.56
CA GLU A 34 7.24 2.26 -2.75
C GLU A 34 6.01 1.36 -2.61
N ILE A 35 4.82 1.95 -2.74
CA ILE A 35 3.56 1.21 -2.72
C ILE A 35 2.96 1.28 -4.12
N ARG A 36 2.78 0.12 -4.73
CA ARG A 36 2.10 -0.01 -6.03
C ARG A 36 0.71 -0.56 -5.81
N TYR A 37 -0.28 0.21 -6.23
CA TYR A 37 -1.67 0.04 -5.83
C TYR A 37 -2.66 0.17 -7.00
N MET A 38 -2.17 0.41 -8.22
CA MET A 38 -2.99 0.52 -9.42
C MET A 38 -3.10 -0.84 -10.15
N SER A 39 -3.98 -0.92 -11.15
CA SER A 39 -4.12 -2.10 -12.01
C SER A 39 -2.82 -2.40 -12.78
N ASP A 40 -2.13 -1.36 -13.24
CA ASP A 40 -0.78 -1.48 -13.78
C ASP A 40 0.27 -1.41 -12.66
N ILE A 41 0.36 -2.52 -11.93
CA ILE A 41 1.28 -2.70 -10.81
C ILE A 41 2.74 -2.82 -11.26
N SER A 42 2.98 -2.94 -12.57
CA SER A 42 4.32 -3.14 -13.13
C SER A 42 5.07 -1.82 -13.31
N THR A 43 4.36 -0.73 -13.62
CA THR A 43 4.95 0.56 -14.01
C THR A 43 4.74 1.67 -12.98
N THR A 44 3.65 1.62 -12.20
CA THR A 44 3.22 2.78 -11.39
C THR A 44 3.21 2.48 -9.89
N GLY A 45 3.99 3.28 -9.13
CA GLY A 45 4.07 3.21 -7.68
C GLY A 45 4.32 4.57 -7.03
N ALA A 46 3.76 4.80 -5.85
CA ALA A 46 4.04 5.99 -5.06
C ALA A 46 5.22 5.73 -4.12
N ARG A 47 6.25 6.56 -4.19
CA ARG A 47 7.40 6.52 -3.29
C ARG A 47 7.21 7.46 -2.09
N PHE A 48 7.57 6.96 -0.92
CA PHE A 48 7.53 7.67 0.35
C PHE A 48 8.90 7.67 1.01
N CYS A 49 9.30 8.84 1.50
CA CYS A 49 10.46 9.05 2.35
C CYS A 49 10.14 10.18 3.35
N GLY A 50 10.97 10.36 4.38
CA GLY A 50 10.65 11.22 5.52
C GLY A 50 9.75 10.52 6.55
N THR A 51 8.88 11.29 7.21
CA THR A 51 8.07 10.83 8.37
C THR A 51 6.56 10.89 8.17
N LYS A 52 6.09 11.24 6.97
CA LYS A 52 4.65 11.49 6.76
C LYS A 52 3.90 10.17 6.55
N ALA A 53 3.02 9.84 7.49
CA ALA A 53 2.03 8.78 7.37
C ALA A 53 1.10 9.02 6.16
N LYS A 54 0.71 7.94 5.48
CA LYS A 54 -0.23 7.98 4.35
C LYS A 54 -1.17 6.78 4.36
N LYS A 55 -2.39 7.01 3.91
CA LYS A 55 -3.36 5.97 3.57
C LYS A 55 -3.43 5.84 2.05
N ILE A 56 -3.44 4.60 1.56
CA ILE A 56 -3.54 4.27 0.14
C ILE A 56 -4.63 3.22 -0.02
N VAL A 57 -5.50 3.41 -1.02
CA VAL A 57 -6.50 2.42 -1.39
C VAL A 57 -6.15 1.92 -2.79
N SER A 58 -6.03 0.60 -2.95
CA SER A 58 -5.72 0.02 -4.24
C SER A 58 -6.90 0.05 -5.21
N GLY A 59 -6.59 0.09 -6.50
CA GLY A 59 -7.55 -0.11 -7.58
C GLY A 59 -7.97 -1.57 -7.76
N THR A 60 -7.19 -2.52 -7.22
CA THR A 60 -7.40 -3.97 -7.35
C THR A 60 -7.28 -4.69 -6.01
N ASN A 61 -7.42 -6.01 -6.01
CA ASN A 61 -7.18 -6.86 -4.84
C ASN A 61 -5.69 -7.18 -4.62
N LYS A 62 -4.77 -6.44 -5.25
CA LYS A 62 -3.32 -6.62 -5.15
C LYS A 62 -2.63 -5.31 -4.81
N VAL A 63 -1.61 -5.41 -3.98
CA VAL A 63 -0.68 -4.32 -3.65
C VAL A 63 0.72 -4.91 -3.61
N ILE A 64 1.70 -4.17 -4.14
CA ILE A 64 3.12 -4.48 -4.00
C ILE A 64 3.74 -3.45 -3.06
N ILE A 65 4.48 -3.95 -2.08
CA ILE A 65 5.29 -3.15 -1.16
C ILE A 65 6.75 -3.39 -1.51
N LEU A 66 7.43 -2.33 -1.92
CA LEU A 66 8.85 -2.34 -2.26
C LEU A 66 9.60 -1.50 -1.24
N TYR A 67 10.61 -2.09 -0.62
CA TYR A 67 11.45 -1.44 0.36
C TYR A 67 12.87 -1.32 -0.18
N ARG A 68 13.38 -0.08 -0.24
CA ARG A 68 14.79 0.21 -0.49
C ARG A 68 15.31 1.05 0.67
N GLY A 69 16.12 0.45 1.54
CA GLY A 69 16.56 1.08 2.78
C GLY A 69 18.05 0.95 3.07
N SER A 70 18.41 1.40 4.26
CA SER A 70 19.72 1.23 4.91
C SER A 70 19.50 0.73 6.35
N HIS A 71 20.58 0.63 7.14
CA HIS A 71 20.51 0.21 8.54
C HIS A 71 19.67 1.14 9.44
N SER A 72 19.44 2.39 9.04
CA SER A 72 18.69 3.39 9.82
C SER A 72 17.24 3.59 9.35
N THR A 73 16.80 2.88 8.33
CA THR A 73 15.44 3.05 7.77
C THR A 73 14.48 1.99 8.28
N SER A 74 13.25 2.40 8.56
CA SER A 74 12.19 1.50 9.02
C SER A 74 10.81 2.00 8.62
N PHE A 75 9.84 1.09 8.57
CA PHE A 75 8.44 1.43 8.36
C PHE A 75 7.54 0.43 9.08
N SER A 76 6.31 0.86 9.36
CA SER A 76 5.23 -0.04 9.76
C SER A 76 3.98 0.24 8.94
N ILE A 77 3.31 -0.83 8.52
CA ILE A 77 2.07 -0.76 7.76
C ILE A 77 1.02 -1.68 8.37
N ARG A 78 -0.24 -1.28 8.25
CA ARG A 78 -1.41 -2.13 8.42
C ARG A 78 -2.15 -2.20 7.10
N TYR A 79 -2.70 -3.37 6.79
CA TYR A 79 -3.56 -3.53 5.62
C TYR A 79 -4.89 -4.17 6.02
N ARG A 80 -5.94 -3.80 5.30
CA ARG A 80 -7.28 -4.38 5.44
C ARG A 80 -7.87 -4.63 4.07
N TYR A 81 -8.51 -5.79 3.91
CA TYR A 81 -9.35 -6.06 2.75
C TYR A 81 -10.69 -5.36 2.94
N GLY A 82 -11.04 -4.47 2.02
CA GLY A 82 -12.37 -3.89 1.94
C GLY A 82 -13.22 -4.74 1.00
N GLN A 83 -14.08 -5.60 1.55
CA GLN A 83 -15.35 -5.86 0.90
C GLN A 83 -16.10 -4.52 0.99
N PHE A 84 -16.42 -3.91 -0.16
CA PHE A 84 -17.09 -2.62 -0.31
C PHE A 84 -17.63 -2.05 1.01
N ILE A 85 -17.09 -0.92 1.47
CA ILE A 85 -17.82 -0.05 2.40
C ILE A 85 -19.14 0.22 1.68
N ARG A 86 -20.21 -0.52 2.05
CA ARG A 86 -21.55 -0.09 1.74
C ARG A 86 -21.68 1.21 2.53
N ASN A 87 -21.55 2.33 1.86
CA ASN A 87 -22.24 3.52 2.31
C ASN A 87 -23.72 3.12 2.26
N ASN A 88 -24.27 2.77 3.41
CA ASN A 88 -25.70 2.64 3.55
C ASN A 88 -26.29 4.03 3.32
N MET A 89 -27.18 4.10 2.33
CA MET A 89 -28.30 5.02 2.12
C MET A 89 -28.07 6.51 2.46
#